data_AF-A0A358AWS0-F1
#
_entry.id   AF-A0A358AWS0-F1
#
_cell.length_a   1.000
_cell.length_b   1.000
_cell.length_c   1.000
_cell.angle_alpha   90.00
_cell.angle_beta   90.00
_cell.angle_gamma   90.00
#
_symmetry.space_group_name_H-M   'P 1'
#
loop_
_entity.id
_entity.type
_entity.pdbx_description
1 polymer ?
#
loop_
_entity_poly.entity_id
_entity_poly.type
_entity_poly.pdbx_seq_one_letter_code
_entity_poly.pdbx_strand_id
1 'polypeptide(L)' 'MSNVQDYPSRLSDPASRRMGTFSYLPPMTPDEIRAQVDWIVQNGWNPGIEHTEPQFARSNYWYMWKL' A
#
# COMPACT_ATOMS: atom_id res chain seq x y z
N MET A 1 -31.60 -2.75 -19.46
CA MET A 1 -31.31 -1.72 -18.43
C MET A 1 -29.95 -2.05 -17.84
N SER A 2 -28.97 -1.14 -17.86
CA SER A 2 -27.68 -1.37 -17.21
C SER A 2 -27.87 -1.35 -15.70
N ASN A 3 -27.51 -2.44 -15.03
CA ASN A 3 -27.47 -2.47 -13.57
C ASN A 3 -26.36 -1.51 -13.12
N VAL A 4 -26.73 -0.42 -12.44
CA VAL A 4 -25.75 0.49 -11.84
C VAL A 4 -25.11 -0.26 -10.67
N GLN A 5 -23.79 -0.40 -10.69
CA GLN A 5 -23.04 -0.98 -9.58
C GLN A 5 -22.55 0.14 -8.66
N ASP A 6 -22.88 0.03 -7.38
CA ASP A 6 -22.37 0.95 -6.37
C ASP A 6 -20.87 0.78 -6.17
N TYR A 7 -20.17 1.88 -5.92
CA TYR A 7 -18.75 1.87 -5.57
C TYR A 7 -18.60 1.85 -4.03
N PRO A 8 -18.11 0.75 -3.43
CA PRO A 8 -18.14 0.57 -1.98
C PRO A 8 -17.03 1.31 -1.22
N SER A 9 -16.26 2.18 -1.86
CA SER A 9 -15.20 2.96 -1.19
C SER A 9 -15.77 4.17 -0.47
N ARG A 10 -15.49 4.32 0.83
CA ARG A 10 -16.00 5.42 1.65
C ARG A 10 -14.93 5.94 2.59
N LEU A 11 -14.68 7.26 2.60
CA LEU A 11 -13.70 7.87 3.50
C LEU A 11 -14.02 7.59 5.00
N SER A 12 -15.30 7.41 5.32
CA SER A 12 -15.79 7.06 6.65
C SER A 12 -15.51 5.61 7.05
N ASP A 13 -15.25 4.70 6.12
CA ASP A 13 -14.88 3.32 6.39
C ASP A 13 -13.35 3.17 6.33
N PRO A 14 -12.66 2.99 7.47
CA PRO A 14 -11.21 2.81 7.52
C PRO A 14 -10.71 1.66 6.64
N ALA A 15 -11.48 0.57 6.50
CA ALA A 15 -11.08 -0.60 5.72
C ALA A 15 -11.07 -0.32 4.21
N SER A 16 -11.78 0.71 3.76
CA SER A 16 -11.83 1.11 2.35
C SER A 16 -10.81 2.20 1.98
N ARG A 17 -10.04 2.71 2.95
CA ARG A 17 -9.02 3.73 2.70
C ARG A 17 -7.90 3.16 1.82
N ARG A 18 -7.32 4.05 1.01
CA ARG A 18 -6.27 3.74 0.05
C ARG A 18 -4.94 4.31 0.55
N MET A 19 -3.87 3.53 0.40
CA MET A 19 -2.57 3.75 1.04
C MET A 19 -1.46 3.91 -0.01
N GLY A 20 -1.66 4.81 -0.97
CA GLY A 20 -0.70 5.05 -2.05
C GLY A 20 -0.72 3.99 -3.16
N THR A 21 0.42 3.81 -3.82
CA THR A 21 0.60 2.90 -4.97
C THR A 21 0.14 1.48 -4.63
N PHE A 22 -0.49 0.81 -5.59
CA PHE A 22 -1.06 -0.55 -5.50
C PHE A 22 -2.26 -0.74 -4.58
N SER A 23 -2.66 0.23 -3.76
CA SER A 23 -3.76 0.05 -2.79
C SER A 23 -5.17 -0.19 -3.36
N TYR A 24 -5.35 -0.09 -4.68
CA TYR A 24 -6.59 -0.46 -5.39
C TYR A 24 -6.61 -1.91 -5.88
N LEU A 25 -5.46 -2.58 -5.84
CA LEU A 25 -5.34 -4.01 -6.16
C LEU A 25 -5.62 -4.84 -4.90
N PRO A 26 -5.89 -6.15 -5.03
CA PRO A 26 -5.89 -7.05 -3.89
C PRO A 26 -4.58 -6.99 -3.10
N PRO A 27 -4.59 -7.31 -1.78
CA PRO A 27 -3.37 -7.43 -1.00
C PRO A 27 -2.39 -8.39 -1.67
N MET A 28 -1.13 -7.96 -1.81
CA MET A 28 -0.11 -8.78 -2.42
C MET A 28 0.15 -10.04 -1.59
N THR A 29 0.29 -11.15 -2.30
CA THR A 29 0.83 -12.40 -1.77
C THR A 29 2.33 -12.26 -1.46
N PRO A 30 2.92 -13.15 -0.64
CA PRO A 30 4.36 -13.14 -0.40
C PRO A 30 5.21 -13.23 -1.68
N ASP A 31 4.75 -13.95 -2.70
CA ASP A 31 5.46 -14.11 -3.99
C ASP A 31 5.44 -12.80 -4.78
N GLU A 32 4.30 -12.10 -4.81
CA GLU A 32 4.19 -10.78 -5.46
C GLU A 32 5.04 -9.72 -4.74
N ILE A 33 5.09 -9.74 -3.40
CA ILE A 33 5.98 -8.86 -2.62
C ILE A 33 7.44 -9.13 -2.98
N ARG A 34 7.87 -10.40 -3.05
CA ARG A 34 9.25 -10.74 -3.45
C ARG A 34 9.57 -10.23 -4.86
N ALA A 35 8.64 -10.36 -5.81
CA ALA A 35 8.82 -9.83 -7.15
C ALA A 35 9.02 -8.30 -7.18
N GLN A 36 8.33 -7.55 -6.32
CA GLN A 36 8.56 -6.10 -6.19
C GLN A 36 9.94 -5.79 -5.61
N VAL A 37 10.38 -6.52 -4.57
CA VAL A 37 11.71 -6.34 -3.98
C VAL A 37 12.81 -6.68 -5.00
N ASP A 38 12.65 -7.78 -5.74
CA ASP A 38 13.59 -8.19 -6.78
C ASP A 38 13.71 -7.14 -7.88
N TRP A 39 12.59 -6.54 -8.29
CA TRP A 39 12.60 -5.45 -9.27
C TRP A 39 13.37 -4.24 -8.75
N ILE A 40 13.17 -3.82 -7.50
CA ILE A 40 13.89 -2.70 -6.86
C ILE A 40 15.41 -2.96 -6.93
N VAL A 41 15.85 -4.14 -6.53
CA VAL A 41 17.28 -4.52 -6.53
C VAL A 41 17.86 -4.57 -7.95
N GLN A 42 17.14 -5.15 -8.90
CA GLN A 42 17.58 -5.25 -10.30
C GLN A 42 17.74 -3.88 -10.97
N ASN A 43 16.97 -2.88 -10.52
CA ASN A 43 17.08 -1.50 -11.00
C ASN A 43 18.10 -0.66 -10.23
N GLY A 44 18.87 -1.27 -9.32
CA GLY A 44 19.92 -0.60 -8.55
C GLY A 44 19.40 0.35 -7.47
N TRP A 45 18.16 0.17 -7.02
CA TRP A 45 17.55 0.99 -5.98
C TRP A 45 17.73 0.34 -4.60
N ASN A 46 17.81 1.15 -3.54
CA ASN A 46 17.96 0.67 -2.17
C ASN A 46 16.59 0.49 -1.50
N PRO A 47 16.17 -0.74 -1.15
CA PRO A 47 14.92 -0.96 -0.45
C PRO A 47 14.99 -0.43 1.00
N GLY A 48 13.90 0.21 1.44
CA GLY A 48 13.70 0.67 2.81
C GLY A 48 12.39 0.15 3.38
N ILE A 49 12.31 0.05 4.72
CA ILE A 49 11.11 -0.37 5.44
C ILE A 49 10.75 0.71 6.45
N GLU A 50 9.48 1.10 6.46
CA GLU A 50 8.93 2.09 7.38
C GLU A 50 7.63 1.57 8.01
N HIS A 51 7.31 2.04 9.21
CA HIS A 51 6.04 1.74 9.88
C HIS A 51 5.49 2.93 10.67
N THR A 52 4.18 2.95 10.90
CA THR A 52 3.49 3.94 11.73
C THR A 52 2.15 3.39 12.24
N GLU A 53 1.57 4.02 13.25
CA GLU A 53 0.23 3.72 13.73
C GLU A 53 -0.83 4.14 12.68
N PRO A 54 -1.95 3.42 12.54
CA PRO A 54 -2.96 3.69 11.50
C PRO A 54 -3.51 5.13 11.47
N GLN A 55 -3.56 5.80 12.63
CA GLN A 55 -4.00 7.19 12.74
C GLN A 55 -3.03 8.20 12.10
N PHE A 56 -1.76 7.82 11.93
CA PHE A 56 -0.71 8.66 11.34
C PHE A 56 -0.32 8.19 9.93
N ALA A 57 -1.09 7.30 9.30
CA ALA A 57 -0.82 6.78 7.96
C ALA A 57 -0.74 7.86 6.84
N ARG A 58 -1.13 9.11 7.13
CA ARG A 58 -1.00 10.26 6.21
C ARG A 58 0.13 11.23 6.60
N SER A 59 0.95 10.88 7.60
CA SER A 59 2.12 11.65 7.99
C SER A 59 3.17 11.63 6.89
N ASN A 60 3.95 12.71 6.79
CA ASN A 60 5.07 12.82 5.86
C ASN A 60 6.28 11.97 6.28
N TYR A 61 6.39 11.63 7.58
CA TYR A 61 7.51 10.87 8.13
C TYR A 61 6.99 9.71 8.97
N TRP A 62 7.51 8.52 8.67
CA TRP A 62 7.25 7.28 9.41
C TRP A 62 8.52 6.83 10.13
N TYR A 63 8.40 5.85 11.01
CA TYR A 63 9.55 5.28 11.70
C TYR A 63 10.32 4.36 10.76
N MET A 64 11.58 4.68 10.51
CA MET A 64 12.47 3.82 9.75
C MET A 64 12.79 2.56 10.55
N TRP A 65 12.66 1.39 9.93
CA TRP A 65 13.04 0.14 10.55
C TRP A 65 14.54 -0.11 10.37
N LYS A 66 15.24 -0.18 11.49
CA LYS A 66 16.69 -0.39 11.62
C LYS A 66 17.57 0.80 11.25
N LEU A 67 17.84 1.02 9.97
CA LEU A 67 19.01 1.78 9.50
C LEU A 67 19.08 3.22 10.02
#